data_AF-A0A968XM56-F1
#
_entry.id   AF-A0A968XM56-F1
#
_cell.length_a   1.000
_cell.length_b   1.000
_cell.length_c   1.000
_cell.angle_alpha   90.00
_cell.angle_beta   90.00
_cell.angle_gamma   90.00
#
_symmetry.space_group_name_H-M   'P 1'
#
loop_
_entity.id
_entity.type
_entity.pdbx_description
1 polymer ?
#
loop_
_entity_poly.entity_id
_entity_poly.type
_entity_poly.pdbx_seq_one_letter_code
_entity_poly.pdbx_strand_id
1 'polypeptide(L)'
;SPEGFIPFRGSRPIFDAVPPCEPPYGCAALNIAQAYEASSNQYFGQMAVGLGRERIRETAGALGIQAVETPKDAVLSGFYEDIWNTSNKRIANALAPQQSTIVTGKNISAYDIALEGMGQGYAGQMTPFQMALVVSAPANMEGKLMKPRIELNQPPQMYSQVLSPQQAVAVREIMALVTEGSGGTATRVFGNVRSLGIRVGGKTGTAEKQAPVYDKDGKLKTVKKKRKDKDGKIIEYDAPVMFERTDSWFVCTAPIENPQVAIAVVVEGGGYGAKTAAPIAANVILKARELGLLGEQYKPKSQTPTAPPRRRRGR
;
A
#
# COMPACT_ATOMS: atom_id res chain seq x y z
N SER A 1 -3.02 14.65 17.01
CA SER A 1 -3.44 14.11 18.32
C SER A 1 -3.04 12.64 18.37
N PRO A 2 -2.49 12.13 19.48
CA PRO A 2 -2.22 10.70 19.68
C PRO A 2 -3.49 9.83 19.60
N GLU A 3 -4.68 10.43 19.64
CA GLU A 3 -5.96 9.73 19.47
C GLU A 3 -6.39 9.56 18.00
N GLY A 4 -5.66 10.15 17.05
CA GLY A 4 -6.00 10.09 15.62
C GLY A 4 -7.25 10.90 15.24
N PHE A 5 -7.87 10.54 14.10
CA PHE A 5 -9.16 11.06 13.65
C PHE A 5 -10.25 10.19 14.26
N ILE A 6 -11.20 10.79 14.98
CA ILE A 6 -12.38 10.06 15.49
C ILE A 6 -13.55 10.43 14.56
N PRO A 7 -14.17 9.48 13.85
CA PRO A 7 -15.30 9.78 12.99
C PRO A 7 -16.45 10.40 13.80
N PHE A 8 -17.11 11.42 13.23
CA PHE A 8 -18.24 12.09 13.88
C PHE A 8 -19.36 11.09 14.21
N ARG A 9 -19.94 11.19 15.41
CA ARG A 9 -21.10 10.37 15.80
C ARG A 9 -22.27 10.67 14.84
N GLY A 10 -22.66 9.68 14.03
CA GLY A 10 -23.72 9.83 13.03
C GLY A 10 -23.23 10.14 11.60
N SER A 11 -21.93 10.09 11.34
CA SER A 11 -21.43 10.03 9.96
C SER A 11 -22.09 8.83 9.26
N ARG A 12 -22.62 9.04 8.04
CA ARG A 12 -23.09 7.93 7.22
C ARG A 12 -21.85 7.19 6.73
N PRO A 13 -21.67 5.89 7.06
CA PRO A 13 -20.64 5.09 6.44
C PRO A 13 -20.77 5.20 4.92
N ILE A 14 -19.64 5.27 4.24
CA ILE A 14 -19.63 5.04 2.81
C ILE A 14 -19.77 3.52 2.66
N PHE A 15 -21.03 3.10 2.52
CA PHE A 15 -21.46 1.70 2.59
C PHE A 15 -21.15 0.89 1.32
N ASP A 16 -20.64 1.51 0.26
CA ASP A 16 -20.61 0.91 -1.07
C ASP A 16 -19.34 0.09 -1.41
N ALA A 17 -18.64 -0.48 -0.41
CA ALA A 17 -17.61 -1.47 -0.69
C ALA A 17 -17.38 -2.55 0.39
N VAL A 18 -17.83 -2.36 1.64
CA VAL A 18 -17.54 -3.33 2.72
C VAL A 18 -18.72 -3.46 3.68
N PRO A 19 -19.07 -4.66 4.17
CA PRO A 19 -20.09 -4.83 5.20
C PRO A 19 -19.89 -3.90 6.39
N PRO A 20 -20.97 -3.48 7.06
CA PRO A 20 -21.01 -2.36 8.02
C PRO A 20 -20.07 -2.49 9.22
N CYS A 21 -19.52 -3.68 9.46
CA CYS A 21 -18.61 -3.98 10.56
C CYS A 21 -17.48 -4.89 10.03
N GLU A 22 -16.24 -4.40 9.92
CA GLU A 22 -15.10 -5.22 9.47
C GLU A 22 -14.45 -5.97 10.66
N PRO A 23 -14.21 -7.28 10.55
CA PRO A 23 -13.37 -8.00 11.51
C PRO A 23 -11.96 -7.38 11.59
N PRO A 24 -11.27 -7.43 12.75
CA PRO A 24 -11.67 -8.09 13.99
C PRO A 24 -12.48 -7.18 14.94
N TYR A 25 -12.61 -5.89 14.64
CA TYR A 25 -13.12 -4.90 15.59
C TYR A 25 -14.61 -4.53 15.43
N GLY A 26 -15.23 -4.96 14.33
CA GLY A 26 -16.64 -4.75 14.07
C GLY A 26 -16.98 -3.28 13.88
N CYS A 27 -18.13 -2.86 14.41
CA CYS A 27 -18.64 -1.48 14.30
C CYS A 27 -18.13 -0.53 15.40
N ALA A 28 -17.05 -0.90 16.11
CA ALA A 28 -16.49 -0.09 17.18
C ALA A 28 -15.79 1.16 16.64
N ALA A 29 -15.72 2.22 17.47
CA ALA A 29 -14.84 3.35 17.17
C ALA A 29 -13.39 2.88 17.18
N LEU A 30 -12.68 3.06 16.06
CA LEU A 30 -11.28 2.69 15.91
C LEU A 30 -10.41 3.94 16.00
N ASN A 31 -9.28 3.85 16.69
CA ASN A 31 -8.20 4.81 16.50
C ASN A 31 -7.41 4.49 15.21
N ILE A 32 -6.51 5.39 14.80
CA ILE A 32 -5.72 5.21 13.57
C ILE A 32 -4.89 3.92 13.55
N ALA A 33 -4.37 3.49 14.70
CA ALA A 33 -3.53 2.31 14.80
C ALA A 33 -4.35 1.03 14.55
N GLN A 34 -5.51 0.91 15.18
CA GLN A 34 -6.46 -0.19 14.98
C GLN A 34 -7.02 -0.19 13.55
N ALA A 35 -7.36 0.99 13.02
CA ALA A 35 -7.85 1.13 11.65
C ALA A 35 -6.79 0.69 10.63
N TYR A 36 -5.52 1.03 10.84
CA TYR A 36 -4.42 0.64 9.96
C TYR A 36 -4.12 -0.86 10.05
N GLU A 37 -4.09 -1.42 11.27
CA GLU A 37 -3.90 -2.84 11.54
C GLU A 37 -4.94 -3.71 10.83
N ALA A 38 -6.22 -3.34 10.97
CA ALA A 38 -7.36 -4.05 10.39
C ALA A 38 -7.65 -3.68 8.93
N SER A 39 -7.02 -2.62 8.40
CA SER A 39 -7.29 -2.10 7.06
C SER A 39 -8.70 -1.53 6.86
N SER A 40 -9.22 -0.78 7.82
CA SER A 40 -10.61 -0.28 7.81
C SER A 40 -10.87 0.76 6.73
N ASN A 41 -11.59 0.36 5.68
CA ASN A 41 -11.99 1.25 4.58
C ASN A 41 -12.87 2.41 5.08
N GLN A 42 -13.79 2.12 6.01
CA GLN A 42 -14.68 3.12 6.60
C GLN A 42 -13.91 4.25 7.31
N TYR A 43 -12.85 3.92 8.07
CA TYR A 43 -12.05 4.91 8.78
C TYR A 43 -11.32 5.84 7.80
N PHE A 44 -10.60 5.25 6.83
CA PHE A 44 -9.77 6.03 5.89
C PHE A 44 -10.61 6.84 4.90
N GLY A 45 -11.77 6.35 4.48
CA GLY A 45 -12.71 7.11 3.66
C GLY A 45 -13.24 8.35 4.39
N GLN A 46 -13.64 8.21 5.65
CA GLN A 46 -14.09 9.36 6.46
C GLN A 46 -12.96 10.33 6.79
N MET A 47 -11.77 9.81 7.09
CA MET A 47 -10.60 10.63 7.34
C MET A 47 -10.23 11.46 6.11
N ALA A 48 -10.29 10.90 4.91
CA ALA A 48 -10.01 11.63 3.67
C ALA A 48 -11.01 12.77 3.45
N VAL A 49 -12.31 12.52 3.66
CA VAL A 49 -13.34 13.58 3.60
C VAL A 49 -13.08 14.65 4.67
N GLY A 50 -12.72 14.26 5.89
CA GLY A 50 -12.44 15.19 6.99
C GLY A 50 -11.16 16.01 6.80
N LEU A 51 -10.12 15.45 6.18
CA LEU A 51 -8.89 16.14 5.82
C LEU A 51 -9.12 17.18 4.72
N GLY A 52 -9.99 16.83 3.76
CA GLY A 52 -10.28 17.66 2.62
C GLY A 52 -9.18 17.63 1.55
N ARG A 53 -9.53 18.17 0.38
CA ARG A 53 -8.75 18.06 -0.87
C ARG A 53 -7.39 18.72 -0.81
N GLU A 54 -7.31 19.91 -0.20
CA GLU A 54 -6.06 20.68 -0.16
C GLU A 54 -4.98 19.93 0.62
N ARG A 55 -5.32 19.35 1.78
CA ARG A 55 -4.37 18.55 2.55
C ARG A 55 -3.95 17.27 1.85
N ILE A 56 -4.89 16.61 1.16
CA ILE A 56 -4.58 15.43 0.34
C ILE A 56 -3.61 15.81 -0.79
N ARG A 57 -3.86 16.93 -1.47
CA ARG A 57 -3.00 17.49 -2.53
C ARG A 57 -1.60 17.80 -2.02
N GLU A 58 -1.49 18.53 -0.91
CA GLU A 58 -0.22 18.87 -0.28
C GLU A 58 0.58 17.63 0.10
N THR A 59 -0.10 16.64 0.73
CA THR A 59 0.54 15.39 1.15
C THR A 59 0.99 14.56 -0.05
N ALA A 60 0.18 14.48 -1.11
CA ALA A 60 0.54 13.80 -2.35
C ALA A 60 1.76 14.44 -3.01
N GLY A 61 1.77 15.78 -3.12
CA GLY A 61 2.91 16.52 -3.66
C GLY A 61 4.19 16.29 -2.84
N ALA A 62 4.11 16.29 -1.51
CA ALA A 62 5.24 15.97 -0.65
C ALA A 62 5.76 14.53 -0.87
N LEU A 63 4.90 13.60 -1.27
CA LEU A 63 5.26 12.22 -1.58
C LEU A 63 5.70 11.99 -3.04
N GLY A 64 5.76 13.04 -3.87
CA GLY A 64 6.07 12.89 -5.30
C GLY A 64 4.94 12.28 -6.12
N ILE A 65 3.70 12.39 -5.63
CA ILE A 65 2.47 11.99 -6.31
C ILE A 65 1.85 13.25 -6.91
N GLN A 66 1.50 13.20 -8.19
CA GLN A 66 0.91 14.33 -8.88
C GLN A 66 -0.58 14.48 -8.53
N ALA A 67 -0.93 15.58 -7.87
CA ALA A 67 -2.33 15.94 -7.69
C ALA A 67 -2.89 16.54 -8.98
N VAL A 68 -4.07 16.09 -9.40
CA VAL A 68 -4.73 16.55 -10.62
C VAL A 68 -6.16 17.00 -10.34
N GLU A 69 -6.72 17.78 -11.26
CA GLU A 69 -8.05 18.38 -11.08
C GLU A 69 -9.19 17.42 -11.44
N THR A 70 -9.02 16.62 -12.50
CA THR A 70 -10.08 15.73 -12.98
C THR A 70 -9.62 14.28 -13.18
N PRO A 71 -10.54 13.29 -13.15
CA PRO A 71 -10.19 11.91 -13.49
C PRO A 71 -9.61 11.73 -14.90
N LYS A 72 -10.02 12.59 -15.85
CA LYS A 72 -9.44 12.59 -17.20
C LYS A 72 -7.96 12.97 -17.16
N ASP A 73 -7.60 13.95 -16.34
CA ASP A 73 -6.22 14.37 -16.17
C ASP A 73 -5.38 13.26 -15.52
N ALA A 74 -5.95 12.47 -14.61
CA ALA A 74 -5.24 11.36 -13.98
C ALA A 74 -4.75 10.31 -15.00
N VAL A 75 -5.53 10.06 -16.06
CA VAL A 75 -5.18 9.14 -17.15
C VAL A 75 -4.16 9.74 -18.10
N LEU A 76 -4.25 11.06 -18.35
CA LEU A 76 -3.39 11.79 -19.30
C LEU A 76 -2.10 12.32 -18.69
N SER A 77 -1.99 12.33 -17.36
CA SER A 77 -0.85 12.91 -16.66
C SER A 77 0.44 12.23 -17.07
N GLY A 78 1.42 13.07 -17.42
CA GLY A 78 2.69 12.67 -18.00
C GLY A 78 3.72 12.17 -16.97
N PHE A 79 4.99 12.29 -17.37
CA PHE A 79 6.14 11.80 -16.62
C PHE A 79 6.53 12.75 -15.48
N TYR A 80 6.78 12.19 -14.30
CA TYR A 80 7.28 12.96 -13.15
C TYR A 80 8.81 12.77 -12.98
N GLU A 81 9.61 13.41 -13.85
CA GLU A 81 11.07 13.22 -13.90
C GLU A 81 11.82 13.76 -12.66
N ASP A 82 11.27 14.78 -11.99
CA ASP A 82 11.96 15.50 -10.91
C ASP A 82 12.16 14.65 -9.64
N ILE A 83 11.54 13.47 -9.55
CA ILE A 83 11.74 12.56 -8.43
C ILE A 83 13.14 11.91 -8.44
N TRP A 84 13.83 11.85 -9.58
CA TRP A 84 15.12 11.17 -9.69
C TRP A 84 16.31 12.08 -9.42
N ASN A 85 17.28 11.58 -8.66
CA ASN A 85 18.60 12.17 -8.51
C ASN A 85 19.58 11.46 -9.44
N THR A 86 19.90 12.12 -10.54
CA THR A 86 20.83 11.62 -11.55
C THR A 86 21.60 12.76 -12.20
N SER A 87 22.80 12.47 -12.67
CA SER A 87 23.62 13.39 -13.45
C SER A 87 23.08 13.58 -14.88
N ASN A 88 22.20 12.67 -15.35
CA ASN A 88 21.75 12.61 -16.73
C ASN A 88 20.22 12.68 -16.83
N LYS A 89 19.73 13.79 -17.40
CA LYS A 89 18.30 14.04 -17.61
C LYS A 89 17.60 12.96 -18.46
N ARG A 90 18.32 12.28 -19.37
CA ARG A 90 17.72 11.17 -20.15
C ARG A 90 17.39 9.96 -19.28
N ILE A 91 18.20 9.68 -18.25
CA ILE A 91 17.93 8.61 -17.28
C ILE A 91 16.71 8.97 -16.45
N ALA A 92 16.62 10.21 -15.96
CA ALA A 92 15.47 10.69 -15.21
C ALA A 92 14.16 10.52 -16.00
N ASN A 93 14.16 10.89 -17.28
CA ASN A 93 13.00 10.73 -18.17
C ASN A 93 12.63 9.26 -18.41
N ALA A 94 13.62 8.40 -18.64
CA ALA A 94 13.38 6.99 -18.92
C ALA A 94 12.81 6.24 -17.71
N LEU A 95 13.16 6.67 -16.49
CA LEU A 95 12.72 6.06 -15.24
C LEU A 95 11.57 6.81 -14.56
N ALA A 96 11.15 7.94 -15.11
CA ALA A 96 10.11 8.76 -14.52
C ALA A 96 8.83 7.92 -14.35
N PRO A 97 8.22 7.91 -13.14
CA PRO A 97 6.98 7.18 -12.93
C PRO A 97 5.92 7.67 -13.91
N GLN A 98 5.29 6.72 -14.61
CA GLN A 98 4.11 6.99 -15.40
C GLN A 98 2.89 6.86 -14.49
N GLN A 99 2.02 7.87 -14.46
CA GLN A 99 0.69 7.79 -13.83
C GLN A 99 0.72 7.50 -12.31
N SER A 100 1.51 8.28 -11.56
CA SER A 100 1.39 8.37 -10.10
C SER A 100 0.55 9.59 -9.73
N THR A 101 -0.77 9.44 -9.69
CA THR A 101 -1.72 10.56 -9.57
C THR A 101 -2.74 10.37 -8.46
N ILE A 102 -3.29 11.48 -7.98
CA ILE A 102 -4.47 11.53 -7.12
C ILE A 102 -5.39 12.67 -7.58
N VAL A 103 -6.70 12.45 -7.68
CA VAL A 103 -7.62 13.51 -8.11
C VAL A 103 -8.12 14.27 -6.89
N THR A 104 -7.85 15.57 -6.86
CA THR A 104 -8.23 16.44 -5.73
C THR A 104 -8.98 17.68 -6.18
N GLY A 105 -9.48 17.73 -7.42
CA GLY A 105 -10.11 18.93 -7.94
C GLY A 105 -11.48 19.23 -7.34
N LYS A 106 -11.96 20.45 -7.58
CA LYS A 106 -13.19 20.95 -6.92
C LYS A 106 -14.48 20.23 -7.35
N ASN A 107 -14.45 19.53 -8.48
CA ASN A 107 -15.63 18.97 -9.12
C ASN A 107 -15.86 17.47 -8.85
N ILE A 108 -15.00 16.81 -8.05
CA ILE A 108 -15.29 15.44 -7.61
C ILE A 108 -16.33 15.45 -6.47
N SER A 109 -16.91 14.32 -6.10
CA SER A 109 -17.82 14.23 -4.96
C SER A 109 -17.06 13.94 -3.65
N ALA A 110 -17.72 14.05 -2.50
CA ALA A 110 -17.15 13.58 -1.23
C ALA A 110 -16.99 12.04 -1.22
N TYR A 111 -17.83 11.34 -1.97
CA TYR A 111 -17.73 9.89 -2.18
C TYR A 111 -16.43 9.53 -2.92
N ASP A 112 -16.09 10.29 -3.97
CA ASP A 112 -14.83 10.07 -4.72
C ASP A 112 -13.59 10.33 -3.85
N ILE A 113 -13.60 11.39 -3.02
CA ILE A 113 -12.50 11.66 -2.07
C ILE A 113 -12.31 10.50 -1.09
N ALA A 114 -13.40 9.90 -0.64
CA ALA A 114 -13.32 8.78 0.28
C ALA A 114 -12.82 7.50 -0.38
N LEU A 115 -13.22 7.23 -1.62
CA LEU A 115 -12.65 6.15 -2.44
C LEU A 115 -11.13 6.32 -2.54
N GLU A 116 -10.67 7.52 -2.92
CA GLU A 116 -9.25 7.87 -2.98
C GLU A 116 -8.56 7.64 -1.61
N GLY A 117 -9.22 8.03 -0.53
CA GLY A 117 -8.75 7.85 0.85
C GLY A 117 -8.45 6.41 1.25
N MET A 118 -9.18 5.44 0.68
CA MET A 118 -8.95 4.01 0.89
C MET A 118 -8.20 3.33 -0.27
N GLY A 119 -7.63 4.11 -1.19
CA GLY A 119 -6.87 3.61 -2.33
C GLY A 119 -7.73 2.93 -3.40
N GLN A 120 -8.98 3.37 -3.54
CA GLN A 120 -9.95 2.90 -4.53
C GLN A 120 -10.45 4.06 -5.39
N GLY A 121 -11.27 3.74 -6.39
CA GLY A 121 -11.87 4.72 -7.29
C GLY A 121 -11.11 4.84 -8.60
N TYR A 122 -11.64 5.68 -9.49
CA TYR A 122 -11.23 5.73 -10.89
C TYR A 122 -10.00 6.60 -11.16
N ALA A 123 -9.41 7.16 -10.11
CA ALA A 123 -8.73 8.44 -10.16
C ALA A 123 -7.30 8.38 -9.59
N GLY A 124 -7.11 7.69 -8.46
CA GLY A 124 -5.79 7.40 -7.91
C GLY A 124 -5.11 6.24 -8.63
N GLN A 125 -3.98 6.50 -9.28
CA GLN A 125 -3.12 5.48 -9.87
C GLN A 125 -1.73 5.57 -9.25
N MET A 126 -1.16 4.43 -8.89
CA MET A 126 0.17 4.37 -8.28
C MET A 126 0.98 3.25 -8.91
N THR A 127 2.22 3.56 -9.27
CA THR A 127 3.20 2.53 -9.65
C THR A 127 3.73 1.81 -8.41
N PRO A 128 4.20 0.56 -8.53
CA PRO A 128 4.90 -0.10 -7.42
C PRO A 128 6.10 0.68 -6.91
N PHE A 129 6.81 1.35 -7.82
CA PHE A 129 7.92 2.23 -7.48
C PHE A 129 7.48 3.41 -6.59
N GLN A 130 6.38 4.07 -6.94
CA GLN A 130 5.80 5.14 -6.12
C GLN A 130 5.42 4.64 -4.73
N MET A 131 4.81 3.46 -4.65
CA MET A 131 4.44 2.86 -3.38
C MET A 131 5.66 2.51 -2.51
N ALA A 132 6.78 2.10 -3.11
CA ALA A 132 8.05 1.91 -2.41
C ALA A 132 8.60 3.25 -1.87
N LEU A 133 8.50 4.33 -2.64
CA LEU A 133 8.86 5.68 -2.19
C LEU A 133 7.99 6.13 -1.02
N VAL A 134 6.68 5.89 -1.07
CA VAL A 134 5.75 6.24 0.01
C VAL A 134 6.17 5.58 1.33
N VAL A 135 6.50 4.28 1.34
CA VAL A 135 6.96 3.61 2.57
C VAL A 135 8.41 3.94 2.94
N SER A 136 9.20 4.49 2.02
CA SER A 136 10.56 4.99 2.32
C SER A 136 10.56 6.27 3.17
N ALA A 137 9.52 7.09 3.07
CA ALA A 137 9.41 8.33 3.84
C ALA A 137 9.36 8.07 5.36
N PRO A 138 8.48 7.20 5.90
CA PRO A 138 8.57 6.80 7.30
C PRO A 138 9.77 5.88 7.56
N ALA A 139 10.37 5.21 6.57
CA ALA A 139 11.60 4.45 6.78
C ALA A 139 12.81 5.34 7.10
N ASN A 140 12.85 6.54 6.51
CA ASN A 140 13.84 7.55 6.86
C ASN A 140 13.64 8.01 8.30
N MET A 141 14.67 7.91 9.15
CA MET A 141 14.57 8.26 10.57
C MET A 141 14.21 9.73 10.82
N GLU A 142 14.52 10.62 9.87
CA GLU A 142 14.16 12.03 9.92
C GLU A 142 12.83 12.35 9.22
N GLY A 143 12.14 11.35 8.66
CA GLY A 143 10.86 11.52 7.96
C GLY A 143 10.95 12.20 6.59
N LYS A 144 12.14 12.21 5.99
CA LYS A 144 12.41 12.79 4.67
C LYS A 144 12.08 11.81 3.56
N LEU A 145 11.47 12.30 2.47
CA LEU A 145 11.51 11.57 1.21
C LEU A 145 12.77 11.99 0.45
N MET A 146 13.57 11.00 0.06
CA MET A 146 14.80 11.22 -0.71
C MET A 146 14.52 11.01 -2.19
N LYS A 147 15.22 11.76 -3.04
CA LYS A 147 15.24 11.48 -4.47
C LYS A 147 15.99 10.15 -4.70
N PRO A 148 15.35 9.10 -5.25
CA PRO A 148 16.04 7.87 -5.63
C PRO A 148 17.19 8.14 -6.61
N ARG A 149 18.28 7.38 -6.46
CA ARG A 149 19.45 7.40 -7.35
C ARG A 149 19.71 6.01 -7.90
N ILE A 150 20.09 5.93 -9.18
CA ILE A 150 20.58 4.70 -9.81
C ILE A 150 22.12 4.68 -9.90
N GLU A 151 22.73 5.86 -9.96
CA GLU A 151 24.17 6.05 -9.98
C GLU A 151 24.71 5.99 -8.54
N LEU A 152 25.61 5.03 -8.27
CA LEU A 152 26.13 4.76 -6.94
C LEU A 152 26.77 5.99 -6.28
N ASN A 153 27.46 6.80 -7.09
CA ASN A 153 28.26 7.93 -6.61
C ASN A 153 27.47 9.25 -6.50
N GLN A 154 26.20 9.29 -6.92
CA GLN A 154 25.40 10.51 -6.81
C GLN A 154 25.13 10.84 -5.34
N PRO A 155 25.52 12.01 -4.80
CA PRO A 155 25.29 12.33 -3.40
C PRO A 155 23.80 12.30 -3.08
N PRO A 156 23.37 11.82 -1.89
CA PRO A 156 21.96 11.81 -1.52
C PRO A 156 21.34 13.20 -1.61
N GLN A 157 20.15 13.29 -2.18
CA GLN A 157 19.41 14.54 -2.31
C GLN A 157 18.01 14.37 -1.73
N MET A 158 17.61 15.29 -0.88
CA MET A 158 16.25 15.33 -0.35
C MET A 158 15.28 15.79 -1.45
N TYR A 159 14.14 15.11 -1.53
CA TYR A 159 13.00 15.58 -2.33
C TYR A 159 12.15 16.52 -1.47
N SER A 160 11.70 16.05 -0.30
CA SER A 160 10.81 16.80 0.58
C SER A 160 10.93 16.34 2.04
N GLN A 161 10.41 17.16 2.95
CA GLN A 161 10.14 16.78 4.34
C GLN A 161 8.68 16.33 4.43
N VAL A 162 8.44 15.03 4.65
CA VAL A 162 7.07 14.47 4.68
C VAL A 162 6.55 14.37 6.10
N LEU A 163 7.38 13.88 7.01
CA LEU A 163 7.04 13.62 8.41
C LEU A 163 8.10 14.25 9.31
N SER A 164 7.75 14.67 10.53
CA SER A 164 8.77 14.90 11.56
C SER A 164 9.40 13.56 11.99
N PRO A 165 10.58 13.56 12.65
CA PRO A 165 11.17 12.34 13.18
C PRO A 165 10.22 11.55 14.11
N GLN A 166 9.45 12.26 14.95
CA GLN A 166 8.47 11.65 15.85
C GLN A 166 7.30 11.03 15.09
N GLN A 167 6.83 11.70 14.04
CA GLN A 167 5.77 11.17 13.17
C GLN A 167 6.26 9.94 12.40
N ALA A 168 7.50 9.95 11.91
CA ALA A 168 8.09 8.80 11.22
C ALA A 168 8.15 7.56 12.12
N VAL A 169 8.60 7.71 13.37
CA VAL A 169 8.56 6.62 14.37
C VAL A 169 7.12 6.13 14.59
N ALA A 170 6.18 7.04 14.83
CA ALA A 170 4.78 6.67 15.08
C ALA A 170 4.15 5.90 13.90
N VAL A 171 4.43 6.33 12.66
CA VAL A 171 3.95 5.64 11.45
C VAL A 171 4.59 4.26 11.34
N ARG A 172 5.90 4.10 11.58
CA ARG A 172 6.56 2.78 11.55
C ARG A 172 5.97 1.81 12.58
N GLU A 173 5.68 2.28 13.79
CA GLU A 173 5.05 1.46 14.84
C GLU A 173 3.61 1.06 14.47
N ILE A 174 2.81 1.99 13.92
CA ILE A 174 1.47 1.66 13.39
C ILE A 174 1.56 0.63 12.26
N MET A 175 2.52 0.80 11.35
CA MET A 175 2.77 -0.15 10.25
C MET A 175 3.19 -1.54 10.76
N ALA A 176 3.90 -1.62 11.89
CA ALA A 176 4.31 -2.89 12.48
C ALA A 176 3.13 -3.71 12.99
N LEU A 177 2.04 -3.07 13.41
CA LEU A 177 0.82 -3.78 13.85
C LEU A 177 0.25 -4.69 12.76
N VAL A 178 0.43 -4.36 11.48
CA VAL A 178 -0.03 -5.20 10.36
C VAL A 178 0.68 -6.56 10.32
N THR A 179 1.92 -6.64 10.78
CA THR A 179 2.76 -7.86 10.71
C THR A 179 3.01 -8.49 12.08
N GLU A 180 2.73 -7.79 13.17
CA GLU A 180 3.01 -8.23 14.55
C GLU A 180 1.75 -8.30 15.41
N GLY A 181 0.76 -7.45 15.14
CA GLY A 181 -0.45 -7.27 15.95
C GLY A 181 -1.41 -8.45 15.85
N SER A 182 -2.20 -8.69 16.89
CA SER A 182 -3.16 -9.80 16.92
C SER A 182 -4.27 -9.68 15.89
N GLY A 183 -4.61 -8.46 15.48
CA GLY A 183 -5.56 -8.16 14.39
C GLY A 183 -4.89 -7.91 13.04
N GLY A 184 -3.56 -7.97 12.97
CA GLY A 184 -2.78 -7.63 11.79
C GLY A 184 -3.04 -8.54 10.60
N THR A 185 -3.36 -7.93 9.45
CA THR A 185 -3.70 -8.66 8.22
C THR A 185 -2.56 -9.53 7.65
N ALA A 186 -1.30 -9.29 8.04
CA ALA A 186 -0.13 -10.06 7.61
C ALA A 186 0.61 -10.78 8.76
N THR A 187 0.04 -10.79 9.98
CA THR A 187 0.72 -11.30 11.18
C THR A 187 1.21 -12.73 11.04
N ARG A 188 0.40 -13.61 10.47
CA ARG A 188 0.78 -15.01 10.26
C ARG A 188 1.92 -15.16 9.26
N VAL A 189 1.94 -14.34 8.21
CA VAL A 189 2.94 -14.40 7.13
C VAL A 189 4.33 -14.04 7.65
N PHE A 190 4.42 -13.05 8.56
CA PHE A 190 5.68 -12.54 9.07
C PHE A 190 6.19 -13.24 10.33
N GLY A 191 5.52 -14.29 10.81
CA GLY A 191 5.92 -15.03 12.00
C GLY A 191 7.38 -15.53 11.96
N ASN A 192 7.82 -16.05 10.82
CA ASN A 192 9.20 -16.53 10.64
C ASN A 192 10.22 -15.38 10.65
N VAL A 193 9.91 -14.26 9.99
CA VAL A 193 10.77 -13.06 9.98
C VAL A 193 10.93 -12.51 11.39
N ARG A 194 9.81 -12.41 12.14
CA ARG A 194 9.79 -11.96 13.53
C ARG A 194 10.55 -12.91 14.46
N SER A 195 10.50 -14.21 14.24
CA SER A 195 11.27 -15.19 15.04
C SER A 195 12.79 -14.97 14.96
N LEU A 196 13.26 -14.26 13.94
CA LEU A 196 14.66 -13.87 13.76
C LEU A 196 14.97 -12.49 14.37
N GLY A 197 14.04 -11.90 15.11
CA GLY A 197 14.15 -10.58 15.72
C GLY A 197 13.94 -9.41 14.76
N ILE A 198 13.55 -9.67 13.50
CA ILE A 198 13.34 -8.60 12.50
C ILE A 198 11.89 -8.12 12.59
N ARG A 199 11.71 -6.88 13.04
CA ARG A 199 10.42 -6.19 13.06
C ARG A 199 10.15 -5.52 11.71
N VAL A 200 8.92 -5.63 11.20
CA VAL A 200 8.57 -5.21 9.82
C VAL A 200 7.35 -4.30 9.83
N GLY A 201 7.51 -3.06 9.38
CA GLY A 201 6.39 -2.15 9.20
C GLY A 201 5.81 -2.36 7.81
N GLY A 202 4.55 -2.75 7.68
CA GLY A 202 3.96 -2.99 6.36
C GLY A 202 2.48 -2.65 6.24
N LYS A 203 1.95 -2.82 5.03
CA LYS A 203 0.53 -2.68 4.73
C LYS A 203 0.13 -3.61 3.60
N THR A 204 -0.95 -4.35 3.82
CA THR A 204 -1.65 -5.12 2.77
C THR A 204 -2.53 -4.21 1.93
N GLY A 205 -2.68 -4.53 0.65
CA GLY A 205 -3.61 -3.86 -0.26
C GLY A 205 -4.29 -4.86 -1.19
N THR A 206 -5.43 -4.46 -1.70
CA THR A 206 -6.26 -5.22 -2.64
C THR A 206 -6.75 -4.22 -3.68
N ALA A 207 -6.30 -4.33 -4.93
CA ALA A 207 -6.76 -3.45 -6.00
C ALA A 207 -7.77 -4.19 -6.88
N GLU A 208 -8.99 -3.68 -6.95
CA GLU A 208 -10.08 -4.31 -7.71
C GLU A 208 -10.20 -3.66 -9.09
N LYS A 209 -10.16 -4.50 -10.13
CA LYS A 209 -10.39 -4.09 -11.51
C LYS A 209 -11.68 -4.72 -12.01
N GLN A 210 -12.64 -3.87 -12.33
CA GLN A 210 -13.89 -4.25 -12.98
C GLN A 210 -13.96 -3.59 -14.36
N ALA A 211 -14.14 -4.39 -15.41
CA ALA A 211 -14.26 -3.87 -16.78
C ALA A 211 -15.34 -4.63 -17.56
N PRO A 212 -16.17 -3.95 -18.36
CA PRO A 212 -17.11 -4.63 -19.24
C PRO A 212 -16.38 -5.48 -20.29
N VAL A 213 -16.89 -6.68 -20.56
CA VAL A 213 -16.34 -7.59 -21.56
C VAL A 213 -17.01 -7.32 -22.91
N TYR A 214 -16.20 -7.07 -23.92
CA TYR A 214 -16.64 -6.97 -25.32
C TYR A 214 -16.30 -8.26 -26.08
N ASP A 215 -17.10 -8.61 -27.08
CA ASP A 215 -16.76 -9.66 -28.03
C ASP A 215 -15.76 -9.18 -29.09
N LYS A 216 -15.34 -10.10 -29.96
CA LYS A 216 -14.37 -9.83 -31.04
C LYS A 216 -14.84 -8.77 -32.04
N ASP A 217 -16.14 -8.49 -32.09
CA ASP A 217 -16.77 -7.52 -32.98
C ASP A 217 -17.04 -6.19 -32.26
N GLY A 218 -16.55 -6.04 -31.02
CA GLY A 218 -16.69 -4.83 -30.20
C GLY A 218 -18.07 -4.66 -29.56
N LYS A 219 -18.94 -5.69 -29.58
CA LYS A 219 -20.25 -5.62 -28.90
C LYS A 219 -20.12 -6.03 -27.44
N LEU A 220 -20.79 -5.28 -26.56
CA LEU A 220 -20.83 -5.54 -25.14
C LEU A 220 -21.50 -6.90 -24.87
N LYS A 221 -20.81 -7.81 -24.20
CA LYS A 221 -21.40 -9.07 -23.74
C LYS A 221 -22.33 -8.79 -22.57
N THR A 222 -23.55 -9.31 -22.64
CA THR A 222 -24.55 -9.19 -21.58
C THR A 222 -24.99 -10.54 -21.05
N VAL A 223 -25.47 -10.54 -19.81
CA VAL A 223 -26.13 -11.67 -19.14
C VAL A 223 -27.44 -11.19 -18.54
N LYS A 224 -28.48 -12.03 -18.59
CA LYS A 224 -29.77 -11.75 -17.96
C LYS A 224 -29.64 -11.86 -16.44
N LYS A 225 -29.87 -10.77 -15.72
CA LYS A 225 -29.94 -10.74 -14.25
C LYS A 225 -31.36 -10.40 -13.80
N LYS A 226 -31.73 -10.86 -12.60
CA LYS A 226 -33.03 -10.61 -11.98
C LYS A 226 -32.83 -9.79 -10.72
N ARG A 227 -33.64 -8.74 -10.51
CA ARG A 227 -33.69 -7.96 -9.26
C ARG A 227 -35.13 -7.67 -8.87
N LYS A 228 -35.38 -7.37 -7.60
CA LYS A 228 -36.68 -6.85 -7.16
C LYS A 228 -36.75 -5.34 -7.43
N ASP A 229 -37.85 -4.87 -7.99
CA ASP A 229 -38.15 -3.45 -8.05
C ASP A 229 -38.66 -2.91 -6.70
N LYS A 230 -39.00 -1.63 -6.64
CA LYS A 230 -39.49 -0.96 -5.41
C LYS A 230 -40.78 -1.57 -4.87
N ASP A 231 -41.55 -2.25 -5.71
CA ASP A 231 -42.82 -2.90 -5.38
C ASP A 231 -42.65 -4.40 -5.11
N GLY A 232 -41.40 -4.89 -5.10
CA GLY A 232 -41.07 -6.29 -4.81
C GLY A 232 -41.24 -7.25 -5.98
N LYS A 233 -41.60 -6.78 -7.18
CA LYS A 233 -41.69 -7.60 -8.39
C LYS A 233 -40.31 -7.94 -8.92
N ILE A 234 -40.13 -9.18 -9.35
CA ILE A 234 -38.90 -9.62 -10.01
C ILE A 234 -38.89 -9.09 -11.44
N ILE A 235 -37.95 -8.20 -11.72
CA ILE A 235 -37.67 -7.69 -13.06
C ILE A 235 -36.38 -8.30 -13.60
N GLU A 236 -36.39 -8.67 -14.88
CA GLU A 236 -35.25 -9.20 -15.60
C GLU A 236 -34.62 -8.11 -16.47
N TYR A 237 -33.30 -8.00 -16.47
CA TYR A 237 -32.57 -6.97 -17.21
C TYR A 237 -31.25 -7.52 -17.76
N ASP A 238 -30.78 -6.94 -18.87
CA ASP A 238 -29.46 -7.23 -19.42
C ASP A 238 -28.39 -6.46 -18.63
N ALA A 239 -27.49 -7.20 -17.99
CA ALA A 239 -26.34 -6.64 -17.30
C ALA A 239 -25.06 -6.94 -18.10
N PRO A 240 -24.08 -6.01 -18.15
CA PRO A 240 -22.79 -6.32 -18.75
C PRO A 240 -22.12 -7.49 -18.03
N VAL A 241 -21.48 -8.37 -18.80
CA VAL A 241 -20.51 -9.32 -18.26
C VAL A 241 -19.29 -8.50 -17.84
N MET A 242 -18.93 -8.60 -16.56
CA MET A 242 -17.79 -7.91 -16.00
C MET A 242 -16.60 -8.86 -15.94
N PHE A 243 -15.45 -8.43 -16.43
CA PHE A 243 -14.16 -8.97 -16.05
C PHE A 243 -13.84 -8.45 -14.67
N GLU A 244 -13.56 -9.35 -13.73
CA GLU A 244 -13.17 -9.05 -12.37
C GLU A 244 -11.76 -9.59 -12.14
N ARG A 245 -10.85 -8.71 -11.70
CA ARG A 245 -9.49 -9.06 -11.28
C ARG A 245 -9.18 -8.36 -9.99
N THR A 246 -8.56 -9.09 -9.07
CA THR A 246 -8.09 -8.54 -7.81
C THR A 246 -6.58 -8.70 -7.72
N ASP A 247 -5.87 -7.58 -7.70
CA ASP A 247 -4.41 -7.57 -7.61
C ASP A 247 -3.98 -7.52 -6.14
N SER A 248 -2.98 -8.33 -5.82
CA SER A 248 -2.43 -8.48 -4.46
C SER A 248 -1.32 -7.48 -4.25
N TRP A 249 -1.45 -6.62 -3.25
CA TRP A 249 -0.44 -5.63 -2.90
C TRP A 249 0.11 -5.83 -1.49
N PHE A 250 1.41 -5.63 -1.34
CA PHE A 250 2.04 -5.46 -0.04
C PHE A 250 3.21 -4.50 -0.13
N VAL A 251 3.25 -3.54 0.78
CA VAL A 251 4.36 -2.61 0.94
C VAL A 251 4.93 -2.72 2.33
N CYS A 252 6.25 -2.58 2.48
CA CYS A 252 6.87 -2.60 3.81
C CYS A 252 8.23 -1.93 3.86
N THR A 253 8.67 -1.69 5.09
CA THR A 253 10.04 -1.35 5.44
C THR A 253 10.54 -2.24 6.58
N ALA A 254 11.83 -2.53 6.57
CA ALA A 254 12.46 -3.37 7.59
C ALA A 254 13.95 -3.05 7.74
N PRO A 255 14.52 -3.30 8.93
CA PRO A 255 13.86 -3.43 10.24
C PRO A 255 13.31 -2.08 10.72
N ILE A 256 12.22 -2.00 11.48
CA ILE A 256 11.60 -0.68 11.77
C ILE A 256 12.40 0.24 12.69
N GLU A 257 13.31 -0.31 13.51
CA GLU A 257 14.17 0.44 14.43
C GLU A 257 15.28 1.17 13.69
N ASN A 258 15.82 0.54 12.65
CA ASN A 258 16.84 1.10 11.77
C ASN A 258 16.61 0.62 10.33
N PRO A 259 15.63 1.20 9.61
CA PRO A 259 15.22 0.70 8.30
C PRO A 259 16.33 0.70 7.27
N GLN A 260 16.52 -0.45 6.60
CA GLN A 260 17.51 -0.61 5.53
C GLN A 260 16.86 -0.82 4.16
N VAL A 261 15.63 -1.33 4.13
CA VAL A 261 14.90 -1.62 2.89
C VAL A 261 13.50 -1.03 2.92
N ALA A 262 13.04 -0.58 1.75
CA ALA A 262 11.66 -0.22 1.44
C ALA A 262 11.23 -1.04 0.23
N ILE A 263 10.12 -1.77 0.34
CA ILE A 263 9.71 -2.81 -0.60
C ILE A 263 8.25 -2.57 -0.98
N ALA A 264 7.96 -2.70 -2.27
CA ALA A 264 6.60 -2.78 -2.79
C ALA A 264 6.48 -4.02 -3.69
N VAL A 265 5.47 -4.83 -3.44
CA VAL A 265 5.14 -6.03 -4.22
C VAL A 265 3.71 -5.90 -4.72
N VAL A 266 3.53 -6.09 -6.03
CA VAL A 266 2.23 -6.31 -6.66
C VAL A 266 2.24 -7.65 -7.37
N VAL A 267 1.13 -8.39 -7.26
CA VAL A 267 0.88 -9.60 -8.05
C VAL A 267 -0.48 -9.46 -8.71
N GLU A 268 -0.47 -9.30 -10.04
CA GLU A 268 -1.71 -9.21 -10.81
C GLU A 268 -2.54 -10.49 -10.69
N GLY A 269 -3.84 -10.36 -10.41
CA GLY A 269 -4.73 -11.50 -10.15
C GLY A 269 -4.37 -12.31 -8.90
N GLY A 270 -3.47 -11.80 -8.04
CA GLY A 270 -3.00 -12.49 -6.84
C GLY A 270 -4.01 -12.55 -5.69
N GLY A 271 -5.18 -11.89 -5.82
CA GLY A 271 -6.20 -11.79 -4.78
C GLY A 271 -5.77 -10.89 -3.62
N TYR A 272 -6.22 -11.19 -2.40
CA TYR A 272 -5.90 -10.39 -1.21
C TYR A 272 -4.39 -10.25 -0.95
N GLY A 273 -3.94 -9.07 -0.50
CA GLY A 273 -2.53 -8.74 -0.26
C GLY A 273 -1.75 -9.75 0.61
N ALA A 274 -2.40 -10.28 1.65
CA ALA A 274 -1.80 -11.25 2.57
C ALA A 274 -1.58 -12.65 1.96
N LYS A 275 -2.28 -12.97 0.85
CA LYS A 275 -2.24 -14.30 0.22
C LYS A 275 -0.97 -14.50 -0.61
N THR A 276 -0.54 -13.46 -1.32
CA THR A 276 0.49 -13.61 -2.37
C THR A 276 1.61 -12.57 -2.26
N ALA A 277 1.28 -11.28 -2.24
CA ALA A 277 2.30 -10.23 -2.18
C ALA A 277 3.07 -10.19 -0.85
N ALA A 278 2.40 -10.35 0.29
CA ALA A 278 3.05 -10.35 1.60
C ALA A 278 4.07 -11.49 1.79
N PRO A 279 3.77 -12.76 1.42
CA PRO A 279 4.77 -13.84 1.45
C PRO A 279 6.01 -13.55 0.59
N ILE A 280 5.83 -12.93 -0.58
CA ILE A 280 6.96 -12.55 -1.45
C ILE A 280 7.83 -11.49 -0.75
N ALA A 281 7.22 -10.46 -0.17
CA ALA A 281 7.96 -9.44 0.58
C ALA A 281 8.73 -10.03 1.78
N ALA A 282 8.13 -10.99 2.50
CA ALA A 282 8.80 -11.71 3.57
C ALA A 282 10.05 -12.46 3.07
N ASN A 283 9.95 -13.15 1.92
CA ASN A 283 11.08 -13.83 1.30
C ASN A 283 12.18 -12.87 0.84
N VAL A 284 11.82 -11.69 0.31
CA VAL A 284 12.79 -10.64 -0.03
C VAL A 284 13.54 -10.16 1.21
N ILE A 285 12.84 -9.97 2.34
CA ILE A 285 13.46 -9.58 3.62
C ILE A 285 14.40 -10.69 4.13
N LEU A 286 13.97 -11.95 4.08
CA LEU A 286 14.83 -13.09 4.45
C LEU A 286 16.07 -13.16 3.55
N LYS A 287 15.93 -12.86 2.25
CA LYS A 287 17.07 -12.82 1.34
C LYS A 287 17.99 -11.65 1.63
N ALA A 288 17.45 -10.46 1.91
CA ALA A 288 18.22 -9.29 2.31
C ALA A 288 19.01 -9.57 3.60
N ARG A 289 18.42 -10.30 4.55
CA ARG A 289 19.10 -10.77 5.76
C ARG A 289 20.30 -11.67 5.42
N GLU A 290 20.12 -12.68 4.58
CA GLU A 290 21.20 -13.58 4.16
C GLU A 290 22.37 -12.83 3.51
N LEU A 291 22.05 -11.82 2.71
CA LEU A 291 23.03 -10.96 2.03
C LEU A 291 23.64 -9.89 2.96
N GLY A 292 23.21 -9.82 4.23
CA GLY A 292 23.71 -8.85 5.20
C GLY A 292 23.23 -7.42 4.98
N LEU A 293 22.15 -7.22 4.23
CA LEU A 293 21.61 -5.91 3.85
C LEU A 293 20.70 -5.28 4.92
N LEU A 294 20.39 -5.99 6.01
CA LEU A 294 19.52 -5.49 7.08
C LEU A 294 20.28 -4.93 8.30
N GLY A 295 21.62 -4.95 8.27
CA GLY A 295 22.48 -4.59 9.39
C GLY A 295 23.16 -5.82 10.01
N GLU A 296 24.33 -5.58 10.62
CA GLU A 296 25.20 -6.63 11.17
C GLU A 296 24.49 -7.53 12.18
N GLN A 297 23.62 -6.97 13.02
CA GLN A 297 22.91 -7.70 14.07
C GLN A 297 21.94 -8.77 13.54
N TYR A 298 21.53 -8.68 12.26
CA TYR A 298 20.61 -9.63 11.64
C TYR A 298 21.29 -10.69 10.78
N LYS A 299 22.61 -10.58 10.55
CA LYS A 299 23.35 -11.55 9.74
C LYS A 299 23.19 -12.97 10.31
N PRO A 300 23.02 -13.99 9.47
CA PRO A 300 23.08 -15.37 9.92
C PRO A 300 24.40 -15.63 10.63
N LYS A 301 24.35 -16.23 11.84
CA LYS A 301 25.56 -16.75 12.49
C LYS A 301 26.20 -17.76 11.53
N SER A 302 27.52 -17.68 11.33
CA SER A 302 28.23 -18.65 10.50
C SER A 302 27.94 -20.06 11.04
N GLN A 303 27.46 -20.96 10.18
CA GLN A 303 27.34 -22.36 10.56
C GLN A 303 28.77 -22.86 10.81
N THR A 304 29.10 -23.17 12.06
CA THR A 304 30.31 -23.92 12.36
C THR A 304 30.23 -25.23 11.60
N PRO A 305 31.25 -25.63 10.80
CA PRO A 305 31.20 -26.91 10.10
C PRO A 305 30.94 -28.01 11.13
N THR A 306 29.86 -28.75 10.95
CA THR A 306 29.52 -29.90 11.78
C THR A 306 30.66 -30.89 11.69
N ALA A 307 31.34 -31.13 12.81
CA ALA A 307 32.43 -32.09 12.88
C ALA A 307 31.94 -33.45 12.35
N PRO A 308 32.72 -34.14 11.50
CA PRO A 308 32.29 -35.40 10.92
C PRO A 308 32.00 -36.41 12.04
N PRO A 309 30.99 -37.29 11.86
CA PRO A 309 30.59 -38.22 12.89
C PRO A 309 31.79 -39.09 13.29
N ARG A 310 32.10 -39.10 14.60
CA ARG A 310 33.17 -39.95 15.15
C ARG A 310 32.88 -41.39 14.75
N ARG A 311 33.72 -41.96 13.88
CA ARG A 311 33.74 -43.40 13.60
C ARG A 311 33.85 -44.14 14.94
N ARG A 312 32.82 -44.91 15.29
CA ARG A 312 32.88 -45.88 16.39
C ARG A 312 34.04 -46.84 16.09
N ARG A 313 35.13 -46.75 16.85
CA ARG A 313 36.13 -47.82 16.90
C ARG A 313 35.47 -49.01 17.59
N GLY A 314 35.15 -50.03 16.82
CA GLY A 314 34.72 -51.33 17.35
C GLY A 314 35.83 -51.91 18.22
N ARG A 315 35.42 -52.42 19.39
CA ARG A 315 36.15 -53.44 20.14
C ARG A 315 35.54 -54.78 19.77
#